data_AF-A0A512UGD5-F1
#
_entry.id   AF-A0A512UGD5-F1
#
_cell.length_a   1.000
_cell.length_b   1.000
_cell.length_c   1.000
_cell.angle_alpha   90.00
_cell.angle_beta   90.00
_cell.angle_gamma   90.00
#
_symmetry.space_group_name_H-M   'P 1'
#
loop_
_entity.id
_entity.type
_entity.pdbx_description
1 polymer ?
#
loop_
_entity_poly.entity_id
_entity_poly.type
_entity_poly.pdbx_seq_one_letter_code
_entity_poly.pdbx_strand_id
1 'polypeptide(L)'
;MSFVTRVGLTQRLPASSPFLKASFARGLKTIPQPPGNIVGTVNDAYVPPKAHKTHGSWHWTSERLVAVGLIPLVATSFTSTTSVMLDTSLSAFLLFHCYTGFQSCITDYIPKRVYGSLHNYVMYLLTFGTGVAGYGIYDLEQKEEGGLSGIISRIWHA
;
A
#
# COMPACT_ATOMS: atom_id res chain seq x y z
N MET A 1 34.77 59.28 -35.25
CA MET A 1 34.56 58.34 -34.14
C MET A 1 34.30 56.96 -34.74
N SER A 2 35.17 56.00 -34.44
CA SER A 2 35.31 54.73 -35.15
C SER A 2 34.14 53.77 -34.95
N PHE A 3 33.73 53.14 -36.04
CA PHE A 3 32.92 51.91 -36.05
C PHE A 3 33.79 50.73 -35.58
N VAL A 4 33.38 50.06 -34.51
CA VAL A 4 33.90 48.75 -34.12
C VAL A 4 32.72 47.82 -33.93
N THR A 5 32.37 47.09 -34.98
CA THR A 5 31.38 46.02 -34.94
C THR A 5 32.06 44.76 -34.45
N ARG A 6 31.81 44.33 -33.20
CA ARG A 6 32.23 43.01 -32.73
C ARG A 6 31.30 41.93 -33.30
N VAL A 7 31.86 41.11 -34.18
CA VAL A 7 31.33 39.82 -34.64
C VAL A 7 31.63 38.76 -33.57
N GLY A 8 30.63 37.93 -33.23
CA GLY A 8 30.71 36.81 -32.27
C GLY A 8 29.82 37.05 -31.05
N LEU A 9 28.88 36.19 -30.64
CA LEU A 9 28.69 34.76 -30.80
C LEU A 9 27.19 34.50 -31.07
N THR A 10 26.85 34.03 -32.28
CA THR A 10 25.60 33.30 -32.53
C THR A 10 25.78 31.85 -32.10
N GLN A 11 25.92 31.61 -30.80
CA GLN A 11 25.76 30.25 -30.30
C GLN A 11 24.29 30.07 -29.91
N ARG A 12 23.45 29.82 -30.93
CA ARG A 12 22.15 29.19 -30.69
C ARG A 12 22.46 27.80 -30.16
N LEU A 13 22.54 27.67 -28.83
CA LEU A 13 22.44 26.38 -28.19
C LEU A 13 21.18 25.73 -28.77
N PRO A 14 21.25 24.52 -29.36
CA PRO A 14 20.04 23.82 -29.72
C PRO A 14 19.22 23.75 -28.43
N ALA A 15 18.01 24.31 -28.45
CA ALA A 15 17.06 24.12 -27.38
C ALA A 15 16.93 22.61 -27.23
N SER A 16 17.55 22.05 -26.20
CA SER A 16 17.35 20.66 -25.83
C SER A 16 15.86 20.55 -25.62
N SER A 17 15.18 19.92 -26.57
CA SER A 17 13.77 19.62 -26.46
C SER A 17 13.58 18.96 -25.09
N PRO A 18 12.76 19.53 -24.19
CA PRO A 18 12.40 18.83 -22.97
C PRO A 18 11.44 17.72 -23.39
N PHE A 19 11.96 16.63 -23.97
CA PHE A 19 11.18 15.45 -24.33
C PHE A 19 10.67 14.70 -23.10
N LEU A 20 11.15 15.08 -21.91
CA LEU A 20 10.49 14.76 -20.67
C LEU A 20 9.58 15.94 -20.30
N LYS A 21 8.41 16.01 -20.93
CA LYS A 21 7.29 16.75 -20.35
C LYS A 21 7.16 16.25 -18.91
N ALA A 22 7.28 17.15 -17.94
CA ALA A 22 6.91 16.92 -16.54
C ALA A 22 5.38 16.71 -16.41
N SER A 23 4.85 15.74 -17.15
CA SER A 23 3.42 15.38 -17.18
C SER A 23 3.07 14.35 -16.11
N PHE A 24 4.05 13.85 -15.36
CA PHE A 24 3.78 13.04 -14.17
C PHE A 24 3.35 13.91 -12.97
N ALA A 25 3.67 15.21 -12.98
CA ALA A 25 3.27 16.14 -11.92
C ALA A 25 1.76 16.51 -11.95
N ARG A 26 1.01 16.14 -12.99
CA ARG A 26 -0.45 16.35 -13.13
C ARG A 26 -1.20 15.06 -13.50
N GLY A 27 -0.73 13.91 -13.00
CA GLY A 27 -0.98 12.62 -13.64
C GLY A 27 -2.21 11.79 -13.22
N LEU A 28 -2.94 12.14 -12.15
CA LEU A 28 -4.08 11.35 -11.69
C LEU A 28 -5.39 12.15 -11.81
N LYS A 29 -6.32 11.65 -12.62
CA LYS A 29 -7.65 12.25 -12.78
C LYS A 29 -8.44 12.05 -11.49
N THR A 30 -8.61 13.10 -10.71
CA THR A 30 -9.43 13.10 -9.50
C THR A 30 -10.85 13.57 -9.82
N ILE A 31 -11.81 13.11 -9.02
CA ILE A 31 -13.19 13.58 -9.06
C ILE A 31 -13.21 14.98 -8.41
N PRO A 32 -13.77 16.02 -9.07
CA PRO A 32 -13.92 17.35 -8.47
C PRO A 32 -14.67 17.27 -7.14
N GLN A 33 -14.12 17.89 -6.09
CA GLN A 33 -14.73 17.92 -4.76
C GLN A 33 -15.14 19.35 -4.39
N PRO A 34 -16.27 19.56 -3.70
CA PRO A 34 -16.57 20.87 -3.13
C PRO A 34 -15.58 21.20 -2.00
N PRO A 35 -15.28 22.49 -1.74
CA PRO A 35 -14.42 22.90 -0.63
C PRO A 35 -14.92 22.30 0.70
N GLY A 36 -14.03 21.61 1.42
CA GLY A 36 -14.38 20.98 2.70
C GLY A 36 -15.35 19.80 2.62
N ASN A 37 -15.67 19.28 1.43
CA ASN A 37 -16.65 18.20 1.22
C ASN A 37 -18.05 18.53 1.80
N ILE A 38 -18.41 19.81 1.86
CA ILE A 38 -19.75 20.23 2.28
C ILE A 38 -20.70 20.02 1.09
N VAL A 39 -21.62 19.08 1.24
CA VAL A 39 -22.70 18.81 0.29
C VAL A 39 -23.98 19.38 0.90
N GLY A 40 -24.54 20.43 0.28
CA GLY A 40 -25.68 21.18 0.84
C GLY A 40 -25.27 22.51 1.47
N THR A 41 -26.14 23.04 2.32
CA THR A 41 -25.96 24.28 3.08
C THR A 41 -25.50 23.99 4.51
N VAL A 42 -24.99 25.00 5.21
CA VAL A 42 -24.54 24.88 6.62
C VAL A 42 -25.68 24.48 7.57
N ASN A 43 -26.93 24.72 7.18
CA ASN A 43 -28.12 24.41 7.99
C ASN A 43 -28.68 23.00 7.73
N ASP A 44 -28.16 22.27 6.74
CA ASP A 44 -28.64 20.92 6.44
C ASP A 44 -28.08 19.91 7.44
N ALA A 45 -28.96 19.05 7.97
CA ALA A 45 -28.56 18.01 8.91
C ALA A 45 -27.65 16.98 8.23
N TYR A 46 -26.55 16.61 8.90
CA TYR A 46 -25.69 15.53 8.43
C TYR A 46 -26.46 14.22 8.36
N VAL A 47 -26.42 13.56 7.20
CA VAL A 47 -27.01 12.23 7.00
C VAL A 47 -25.88 11.19 7.06
N PRO A 48 -25.77 10.42 8.15
CA PRO A 48 -24.74 9.40 8.24
C PRO A 48 -25.00 8.28 7.22
N PRO A 49 -23.94 7.67 6.66
CA PRO A 49 -24.11 6.46 5.86
C PRO A 49 -24.71 5.34 6.73
N LYS A 50 -25.50 4.45 6.11
CA LYS A 50 -26.09 3.29 6.80
C LYS A 50 -24.99 2.45 7.45
N ALA A 51 -25.15 2.13 8.73
CA ALA A 51 -24.18 1.32 9.46
C ALA A 51 -24.03 -0.08 8.83
N HIS A 52 -22.78 -0.51 8.63
CA HIS A 52 -22.45 -1.83 8.12
C HIS A 52 -21.45 -2.50 9.06
N LYS A 53 -21.88 -3.54 9.77
CA LYS A 53 -21.06 -4.12 10.85
C LYS A 53 -19.73 -4.72 10.36
N THR A 54 -19.67 -5.21 9.12
CA THR A 54 -18.42 -5.75 8.56
C THR A 54 -17.40 -4.66 8.17
N HIS A 55 -17.84 -3.40 8.05
CA HIS A 55 -16.93 -2.26 7.82
C HIS A 55 -16.65 -1.47 9.10
N GLY A 56 -17.21 -1.90 10.23
CA GLY A 56 -17.02 -1.30 11.55
C GLY A 56 -16.55 -2.34 12.56
N SER A 57 -17.45 -2.74 13.46
CA SER A 57 -17.11 -3.53 14.64
C SER A 57 -16.42 -4.87 14.32
N TRP A 58 -16.91 -5.65 13.36
CA TRP A 58 -16.33 -6.97 13.08
C TRP A 58 -14.93 -6.87 12.50
N HIS A 59 -14.70 -5.91 11.60
CA HIS A 59 -13.38 -5.65 11.03
C HIS A 59 -12.39 -5.29 12.15
N TRP A 60 -12.75 -4.32 12.99
CA TRP A 60 -11.93 -3.90 14.12
C TRP A 60 -11.61 -5.07 15.06
N THR A 61 -12.61 -5.86 15.47
CA THR A 61 -12.39 -6.99 16.39
C THR A 61 -11.48 -8.05 15.75
N SER A 62 -11.65 -8.35 14.47
CA SER A 62 -10.80 -9.32 13.76
C SER A 62 -9.34 -8.87 13.69
N GLU A 63 -9.09 -7.59 13.39
CA GLU A 63 -7.74 -7.05 13.36
C GLU A 63 -7.06 -7.10 14.73
N ARG A 64 -7.79 -6.76 15.79
CA ARG A 64 -7.23 -6.79 17.15
C ARG A 64 -6.93 -8.22 17.59
N LEU A 65 -7.80 -9.18 17.25
CA LEU A 65 -7.56 -10.59 17.52
C LEU A 65 -6.30 -11.09 16.82
N VAL A 66 -6.13 -10.76 15.54
CA VAL A 66 -4.92 -11.13 14.78
C VAL A 66 -3.68 -10.47 15.37
N ALA A 67 -3.73 -9.16 15.67
CA ALA A 67 -2.59 -8.44 16.24
C ALA A 67 -2.17 -8.99 17.61
N VAL A 68 -3.12 -9.33 18.47
CA VAL A 68 -2.83 -9.97 19.77
C VAL A 68 -2.29 -11.39 19.58
N GLY A 69 -2.84 -12.16 18.63
CA GLY A 69 -2.37 -13.51 18.30
C GLY A 69 -0.94 -13.54 17.73
N LEU A 70 -0.52 -12.49 17.03
CA LEU A 70 0.85 -12.37 16.53
C LEU A 70 1.90 -12.30 17.64
N ILE A 71 1.58 -11.72 18.79
CA ILE A 71 2.54 -11.55 19.91
C ILE A 71 3.13 -12.90 20.36
N PRO A 72 2.32 -13.91 20.79
CA PRO A 72 2.87 -15.20 21.16
C PRO A 72 3.45 -15.96 19.98
N LEU A 73 2.89 -15.86 18.77
CA LEU A 73 3.42 -16.55 17.59
C LEU A 73 4.86 -16.10 17.26
N VAL A 74 5.10 -14.79 17.26
CA VAL A 74 6.44 -14.23 17.06
C VAL A 74 7.39 -14.69 18.18
N ALA A 75 6.94 -14.65 19.44
CA ALA A 75 7.76 -15.10 20.57
C ALA A 75 8.11 -16.60 20.49
N THR A 76 7.17 -17.44 20.05
CA THR A 76 7.42 -18.88 19.86
C THR A 76 8.43 -19.15 18.75
N SER A 77 8.44 -18.37 17.67
CA SER A 77 9.40 -18.56 16.57
C SER A 77 10.86 -18.30 16.96
N PHE A 78 11.11 -17.52 18.02
CA PHE A 78 12.48 -17.31 18.53
C PHE A 78 12.96 -18.38 19.52
N THR A 79 12.04 -19.15 20.10
CA THR A 79 12.34 -20.01 21.26
C THR A 79 12.09 -21.49 21.00
N SER A 80 11.18 -21.80 20.08
CA SER A 80 10.76 -23.15 19.75
C SER A 80 11.48 -23.64 18.51
N THR A 81 11.70 -24.96 18.44
CA THR A 81 12.13 -25.58 17.18
C THR A 81 11.08 -25.33 16.11
N THR A 82 11.53 -25.04 14.89
CA THR A 82 10.67 -24.75 13.75
C THR A 82 9.69 -25.90 13.51
N SER A 83 8.39 -25.60 13.57
CA SER A 83 7.34 -26.54 13.20
C SER A 83 6.48 -25.91 12.11
N VAL A 84 6.09 -26.71 11.12
CA VAL A 84 5.28 -26.26 9.98
C VAL A 84 4.01 -25.57 10.47
N MET A 85 3.34 -26.12 11.48
CA MET A 85 2.10 -25.54 11.99
C MET A 85 2.30 -24.15 12.62
N LEU A 86 3.37 -23.94 13.38
CA LEU A 86 3.66 -22.63 13.98
C LEU A 86 4.13 -21.62 12.93
N ASP A 87 5.00 -22.04 12.00
CA ASP A 87 5.51 -21.17 10.95
C ASP A 87 4.41 -20.75 9.97
N THR A 88 3.53 -21.67 9.58
CA THR A 88 2.39 -21.39 8.72
C THR A 88 1.38 -20.50 9.44
N SER A 89 1.16 -20.72 10.74
CA SER A 89 0.28 -19.86 11.55
C SER A 89 0.86 -18.45 11.62
N LEU A 90 2.14 -18.29 11.99
CA LEU A 90 2.80 -16.99 12.02
C LEU A 90 2.68 -16.28 10.67
N SER A 91 3.01 -16.99 9.59
CA SER A 91 2.98 -16.46 8.22
C SER A 91 1.57 -16.03 7.80
N ALA A 92 0.54 -16.81 8.12
CA ALA A 92 -0.85 -16.50 7.80
C ALA A 92 -1.39 -15.30 8.60
N PHE A 93 -1.11 -15.25 9.91
CA PHE A 93 -1.49 -14.12 10.76
C PHE A 93 -0.79 -12.84 10.29
N LEU A 94 0.49 -12.93 9.95
CA LEU A 94 1.28 -11.81 9.43
C LEU A 94 0.73 -11.33 8.09
N LEU A 95 0.43 -12.24 7.17
CA LEU A 95 -0.15 -11.92 5.86
C LEU A 95 -1.49 -11.19 6.00
N PHE A 96 -2.38 -11.67 6.88
CA PHE A 96 -3.65 -11.00 7.15
C PHE A 96 -3.44 -9.62 7.76
N HIS A 97 -2.55 -9.49 8.75
CA HIS A 97 -2.24 -8.20 9.37
C HIS A 97 -1.71 -7.18 8.37
N CYS A 98 -0.80 -7.59 7.47
CA CYS A 98 -0.30 -6.74 6.40
C CYS A 98 -1.41 -6.37 5.40
N TYR A 99 -2.29 -7.31 5.04
CA TYR A 99 -3.42 -7.05 4.15
C TYR A 99 -4.36 -5.96 4.70
N THR A 100 -4.80 -6.09 5.96
CA THR A 100 -5.69 -5.08 6.58
C THR A 100 -4.98 -3.75 6.84
N GLY A 101 -3.69 -3.80 7.18
CA GLY A 101 -2.84 -2.61 7.32
C GLY A 101 -2.73 -1.83 6.01
N PHE A 102 -2.41 -2.49 4.91
CA PHE A 102 -2.34 -1.85 3.59
C PHE A 102 -3.71 -1.38 3.10
N GLN A 103 -4.78 -2.13 3.34
CA GLN A 103 -6.14 -1.69 3.06
C GLN A 103 -6.49 -0.38 3.78
N SER A 104 -6.05 -0.22 5.03
CA SER A 104 -6.23 1.02 5.80
C SER A 104 -5.46 2.18 5.17
N CYS A 105 -4.17 1.98 4.83
CA CYS A 105 -3.37 2.99 4.14
C CYS A 105 -3.98 3.42 2.79
N ILE A 106 -4.51 2.47 1.99
CA ILE A 106 -5.16 2.77 0.72
C ILE A 106 -6.44 3.58 0.95
N THR A 107 -7.22 3.25 1.98
CA THR A 107 -8.47 3.96 2.28
C THR A 107 -8.21 5.41 2.67
N ASP A 108 -7.15 5.67 3.43
CA ASP A 108 -6.79 7.01 3.91
C ASP A 108 -6.16 7.88 2.82
N TYR A 109 -5.20 7.33 2.07
CA TYR A 109 -4.40 8.12 1.12
C TYR A 109 -4.89 8.06 -0.33
N ILE A 110 -5.63 7.02 -0.71
CA ILE A 110 -6.22 6.85 -2.04
C ILE A 110 -7.74 6.68 -1.88
N PRO A 111 -8.46 7.65 -1.31
CA PRO A 111 -9.88 7.48 -1.02
C PRO A 111 -10.71 7.37 -2.29
N LYS A 112 -11.67 6.43 -2.28
CA LYS A 112 -12.61 6.18 -3.40
C LYS A 112 -13.33 7.43 -3.88
N ARG A 113 -13.67 8.37 -2.98
CA ARG A 113 -14.36 9.62 -3.34
C ARG A 113 -13.53 10.53 -4.24
N VAL A 114 -12.20 10.51 -4.12
CA VAL A 114 -11.28 11.37 -4.88
C VAL A 114 -10.77 10.65 -6.12
N TYR A 115 -10.38 9.38 -5.97
CA TYR A 115 -9.69 8.61 -7.01
C TYR A 115 -10.58 7.64 -7.79
N GLY A 116 -11.84 7.47 -7.39
CA GLY A 116 -12.84 6.69 -8.12
C GLY A 116 -12.38 5.25 -8.40
N SER A 117 -12.26 4.89 -9.67
CA SER A 117 -11.87 3.55 -10.11
C SER A 117 -10.44 3.17 -9.75
N LEU A 118 -9.52 4.13 -9.61
CA LEU A 118 -8.13 3.83 -9.25
C LEU A 118 -8.04 3.21 -7.84
N HIS A 119 -8.85 3.70 -6.90
CA HIS A 119 -8.94 3.07 -5.58
C HIS A 119 -9.30 1.58 -5.70
N ASN A 120 -10.32 1.26 -6.50
CA ASN A 120 -10.72 -0.14 -6.69
C ASN A 120 -9.61 -0.96 -7.36
N TYR A 121 -8.90 -0.40 -8.34
CA TYR A 121 -7.78 -1.07 -8.99
C TYR A 121 -6.66 -1.43 -8.00
N VAL A 122 -6.26 -0.48 -7.15
CA VAL A 122 -5.23 -0.71 -6.13
C VAL A 122 -5.71 -1.72 -5.08
N MET A 123 -6.98 -1.68 -4.69
CA MET A 123 -7.58 -2.70 -3.81
C MET A 123 -7.53 -4.10 -4.45
N TYR A 124 -7.88 -4.24 -5.73
CA TYR A 124 -7.79 -5.53 -6.44
C TYR A 124 -6.35 -6.02 -6.55
N LEU A 125 -5.41 -5.12 -6.83
CA LEU A 125 -3.99 -5.46 -6.88
C LEU A 125 -3.48 -5.91 -5.52
N LEU A 126 -3.89 -5.26 -4.43
CA LEU A 126 -3.59 -5.70 -3.07
C LEU A 126 -4.14 -7.10 -2.82
N THR A 127 -5.44 -7.35 -3.08
CA THR A 127 -6.06 -8.67 -2.89
C THR A 127 -5.37 -9.75 -3.73
N PHE A 128 -5.04 -9.45 -4.99
CA PHE A 128 -4.30 -10.36 -5.86
C PHE A 128 -2.90 -10.67 -5.32
N GLY A 129 -2.14 -9.64 -4.94
CA GLY A 129 -0.81 -9.78 -4.38
C GLY A 129 -0.82 -10.59 -3.07
N THR A 130 -1.81 -10.36 -2.21
CA THR A 130 -2.03 -11.17 -0.99
C THR A 130 -2.35 -12.62 -1.32
N GLY A 131 -3.15 -12.90 -2.36
CA GLY A 131 -3.39 -14.27 -2.82
C GLY A 131 -2.13 -14.97 -3.32
N VAL A 132 -1.31 -14.26 -4.12
CA VAL A 132 -0.01 -14.75 -4.58
C VAL A 132 0.93 -15.00 -3.41
N ALA A 133 1.00 -14.09 -2.44
CA ALA A 133 1.80 -14.26 -1.24
C ALA A 133 1.32 -15.45 -0.38
N GLY A 134 0.01 -15.69 -0.30
CA GLY A 134 -0.56 -16.87 0.36
C GLY A 134 -0.13 -18.17 -0.30
N TYR A 135 -0.13 -18.23 -1.64
CA TYR A 135 0.45 -19.37 -2.36
C TYR A 135 1.97 -19.49 -2.12
N GLY A 136 2.67 -18.36 -2.03
CA GLY A 136 4.08 -18.31 -1.65
C GLY A 136 4.34 -18.97 -0.30
N ILE A 137 3.54 -18.66 0.73
CA ILE A 137 3.65 -19.31 2.05
C ILE A 137 3.52 -20.82 1.92
N TYR A 138 2.51 -21.30 1.19
CA TYR A 138 2.33 -22.74 0.93
C TYR A 138 3.55 -23.37 0.25
N ASP A 139 4.08 -22.70 -0.77
CA ASP A 139 5.24 -23.20 -1.53
C ASP A 139 6.51 -23.24 -0.68
N LEU A 140 6.74 -22.22 0.17
CA LEU A 140 7.86 -22.15 1.10
C LEU A 140 7.81 -23.27 2.13
N GLU A 141 6.65 -23.52 2.74
CA GLU A 141 6.49 -24.58 3.74
C GLU A 141 6.73 -25.98 3.15
N GLN A 142 6.43 -26.16 1.86
CA GLN A 142 6.60 -27.44 1.19
C GLN A 142 8.04 -27.69 0.70
N LYS A 143 8.78 -26.64 0.35
CA LYS A 143 10.08 -26.74 -0.32
C LYS A 143 11.27 -26.34 0.53
N GLU A 144 11.07 -25.44 1.50
CA GLU A 144 12.16 -24.89 2.30
C GLU A 144 12.18 -25.52 3.69
N GLU A 145 13.37 -25.96 4.12
CA GLU A 145 13.56 -26.45 5.48
C GLU A 145 13.28 -25.32 6.49
N GLY A 146 12.26 -25.53 7.31
CA GLY A 146 11.82 -24.58 8.32
C GLY A 146 10.97 -23.42 7.77
N GLY A 147 10.46 -23.51 6.53
CA GLY A 147 9.54 -22.53 5.97
C GLY A 147 10.10 -21.11 5.96
N LEU A 148 9.25 -20.13 6.27
CA LEU A 148 9.59 -18.71 6.35
C LEU A 148 10.65 -18.44 7.43
N SER A 149 10.48 -18.95 8.65
CA SER A 149 11.44 -18.72 9.74
C SER A 149 12.82 -19.27 9.41
N GLY A 150 12.90 -20.42 8.74
CA GLY A 150 14.15 -21.01 8.29
C GLY A 150 14.89 -20.13 7.28
N ILE A 151 14.17 -19.56 6.31
CA ILE A 151 14.74 -18.60 5.35
C ILE A 151 15.26 -17.35 6.08
N ILE A 152 14.49 -16.81 7.02
CA ILE A 152 14.89 -15.62 7.78
C ILE A 152 16.16 -15.88 8.59
N SER A 153 16.27 -17.03 9.28
CA SER A 153 17.49 -17.42 10.01
C SER A 153 18.70 -17.51 9.07
N ARG A 154 18.54 -18.14 7.89
CA ARG A 154 19.60 -18.22 6.88
C ARG A 154 20.03 -16.84 6.36
N ILE A 155 19.08 -15.94 6.09
CA ILE A 155 19.38 -14.56 5.65
C ILE A 155 20.14 -13.80 6.74
N TRP A 156 19.75 -13.98 8.01
CA TRP A 156 20.35 -13.28 9.13
C TRP A 156 21.65 -13.92 9.65
N HIS A 157 22.06 -15.08 9.12
CA HIS A 157 23.16 -15.91 9.66
C HIS A 157 22.99 -16.22 11.16
N ALA A 158 21.74 -16.39 11.59
CA ALA A 158 21.36 -16.75 12.96
C ALA A 158 21.24 -18.26 13.12
#